data_AF-A0AAJ1ERK2-F1
#
_entry.id   AF-A0AAJ1ERK2-F1
#
_cell.length_a   1.000
_cell.length_b   1.000
_cell.length_c   1.000
_cell.angle_alpha   90.00
_cell.angle_beta   90.00
_cell.angle_gamma   90.00
#
_symmetry.space_group_name_H-M   'P 1'
#
loop_
_entity.id
_entity.type
_entity.pdbx_description
1 polymer ?
#
loop_
_entity_poly.entity_id
_entity_poly.type
_entity_poly.pdbx_seq_one_letter_code
_entity_poly.pdbx_strand_id
1 'polypeptide(L)'
;LVGDDEFIAYQLQGETEIFGRFTINLLDDLEIDFDTHEYRINGGNWINALTADDNGIDIAYPELLALTEEQLGSLVPIVEEITRQTGIPVHAAHAVCGGPSQG
;
A
#
# COMPACT_ATOMS: atom_id res chain seq x y z
N LEU A 1 -17.21 -34.16 26.10
CA LEU A 1 -16.09 -33.22 26.34
C LEU A 1 -15.12 -33.12 25.16
N VAL A 2 -15.15 -34.00 24.15
CA VAL A 2 -14.23 -33.95 22.98
C VAL A 2 -14.71 -33.01 21.87
N GLY A 3 -16.02 -32.74 21.75
CA GLY A 3 -16.57 -31.93 20.65
C GLY A 3 -16.40 -30.41 20.77
N ASP A 4 -16.25 -29.89 22.00
CA ASP A 4 -16.06 -28.44 22.20
C ASP A 4 -14.63 -28.01 21.86
N ASP A 5 -13.63 -28.83 22.17
CA ASP A 5 -12.22 -28.56 21.87
C ASP A 5 -11.94 -28.56 20.36
N GLU A 6 -12.59 -29.45 19.61
CA GLU A 6 -12.48 -29.53 18.14
C GLU A 6 -13.13 -28.30 17.46
N PHE A 7 -14.29 -27.85 17.97
CA PHE A 7 -14.98 -26.66 17.46
C PHE A 7 -14.21 -25.35 17.75
N ILE A 8 -13.55 -25.25 18.92
CA ILE A 8 -12.67 -24.13 19.27
C ILE A 8 -11.42 -24.13 18.36
N ALA A 9 -10.83 -25.30 18.10
CA ALA A 9 -9.69 -25.42 17.20
C ALA A 9 -10.02 -24.98 15.77
N TYR A 10 -11.20 -25.34 15.25
CA TYR A 10 -11.65 -24.91 13.92
C TYR A 10 -11.90 -23.39 13.83
N GLN A 11 -12.45 -22.77 14.88
CA GLN A 11 -12.60 -21.31 14.93
C GLN A 11 -11.25 -20.60 14.94
N LEU A 12 -10.30 -21.07 15.76
CA LEU A 12 -8.96 -20.50 15.83
C LEU A 12 -8.20 -20.63 14.50
N GLN A 13 -8.38 -21.75 13.80
CA GLN A 13 -7.79 -21.96 12.48
C GLN A 13 -8.42 -21.04 11.42
N GLY A 14 -9.74 -20.84 11.43
CA GLY A 14 -10.43 -19.91 10.54
C GLY A 14 -10.05 -18.44 10.78
N GLU A 15 -9.88 -18.03 12.04
CA GLU A 15 -9.39 -16.69 12.37
C GLU A 15 -7.94 -16.48 11.90
N THR A 16 -7.07 -17.47 12.10
CA THR A 16 -5.69 -17.44 11.58
C THR A 16 -5.67 -17.32 10.05
N GLU A 17 -6.59 -17.99 9.36
CA GLU A 17 -6.74 -17.93 7.90
C GLU A 17 -7.27 -16.57 7.42
N ILE A 18 -8.11 -15.92 8.21
CA ILE A 18 -8.58 -14.54 7.98
C ILE A 18 -7.41 -13.56 8.17
N PHE A 19 -6.62 -13.69 9.24
CA PHE A 19 -5.43 -12.85 9.47
C PHE A 19 -4.34 -13.04 8.40
N GLY A 20 -4.17 -14.25 7.87
CA GLY A 20 -3.26 -14.53 6.77
C GLY A 20 -3.60 -13.84 5.45
N ARG A 21 -4.81 -13.26 5.32
CA ARG A 21 -5.23 -12.49 4.14
C ARG A 21 -5.00 -10.99 4.28
N PHE A 22 -4.71 -10.50 5.48
CA PHE A 22 -4.45 -9.07 5.66
C PHE A 22 -3.01 -8.76 5.28
N THR A 23 -2.81 -7.55 4.78
CA THR A 23 -1.51 -6.97 4.54
C THR A 23 -1.56 -5.55 5.07
N ILE A 24 -0.54 -5.15 5.82
CA ILE A 24 -0.38 -3.77 6.27
C ILE A 24 0.40 -3.03 5.18
N ASN A 25 -0.18 -2.00 4.58
CA ASN A 25 0.53 -1.16 3.62
C ASN A 25 1.00 0.11 4.33
N LEU A 26 2.32 0.31 4.36
CA LEU A 26 2.96 1.55 4.78
C LEU A 26 3.23 2.38 3.51
N LEU A 27 2.35 3.33 3.23
CA LEU A 27 2.40 4.18 2.05
C LEU A 27 2.56 5.64 2.45
N ASP A 28 3.07 6.46 1.53
CA ASP A 28 2.83 7.91 1.59
C ASP A 28 1.31 8.17 1.64
N ASP A 29 0.93 9.29 2.24
CA ASP A 29 -0.46 9.75 2.18
C ASP A 29 -0.78 10.20 0.75
N LEU A 30 -1.32 9.27 -0.04
CA LEU A 30 -1.65 9.45 -1.45
C LEU A 30 -3.17 9.60 -1.60
N GLU A 31 -3.58 10.76 -2.07
CA GLU A 31 -4.97 11.04 -2.43
C GLU A 31 -5.06 11.25 -3.94
N ILE A 32 -6.09 10.65 -4.56
CA ILE A 32 -6.38 10.77 -5.99
C ILE A 32 -7.84 11.20 -6.16
N ASP A 33 -8.04 12.30 -6.88
CA ASP A 33 -9.33 12.72 -7.41
C ASP A 33 -9.44 12.28 -8.88
N PHE A 34 -10.23 11.24 -9.13
CA PHE A 34 -10.43 10.70 -10.48
C PHE A 34 -11.34 11.57 -11.34
N ASP A 35 -12.16 12.43 -10.74
CA ASP A 35 -13.05 13.33 -11.49
C ASP A 35 -12.25 14.49 -12.08
N THR A 36 -11.30 15.04 -11.31
CA THR A 36 -10.40 16.12 -11.78
C THR A 36 -9.08 15.63 -12.35
N HIS A 37 -8.79 14.33 -12.26
CA HIS A 37 -7.49 13.73 -12.60
C HIS A 37 -6.33 14.39 -11.87
N GLU A 38 -6.50 14.65 -10.59
CA GLU A 38 -5.49 15.25 -9.72
C GLU A 38 -5.06 14.28 -8.63
N TYR A 39 -3.85 14.45 -8.12
CA TYR A 39 -3.35 13.72 -6.97
C TYR A 39 -2.57 14.63 -6.02
N ARG A 40 -2.42 14.22 -4.77
CA ARG A 40 -1.47 14.83 -3.84
C ARG A 40 -0.81 13.77 -2.97
N ILE A 41 0.42 14.07 -2.56
CA ILE A 41 1.25 13.20 -1.74
C ILE A 41 1.57 13.94 -0.44
N ASN A 42 1.43 13.27 0.70
CA ASN A 42 1.78 13.77 2.04
C ASN A 42 1.11 15.11 2.38
N GLY A 43 -0.18 15.24 2.04
CA GLY A 43 -0.96 16.47 2.26
C GLY A 43 -0.46 17.69 1.48
N GLY A 44 0.35 17.47 0.46
CA GLY A 44 0.88 18.52 -0.42
C GLY A 44 -0.19 19.18 -1.30
N ASN A 45 0.28 20.01 -2.23
CA ASN A 45 -0.61 20.60 -3.23
C ASN A 45 -1.14 19.54 -4.20
N TRP A 46 -2.33 19.78 -4.74
CA TRP A 46 -2.87 19.00 -5.86
C TRP A 46 -2.00 19.18 -7.10
N ILE A 47 -1.70 18.08 -7.77
CA ILE A 47 -0.92 17.97 -8.99
C ILE A 47 -1.83 17.36 -10.05
N ASN A 48 -1.88 17.98 -11.23
CA ASN A 48 -2.65 17.45 -12.35
C ASN A 48 -1.92 16.24 -12.97
N ALA A 49 -2.57 15.08 -12.98
CA ALA A 49 -2.07 13.87 -13.65
C ALA A 49 -2.34 13.90 -15.16
N LEU A 50 -3.24 14.77 -15.62
CA LEU A 50 -3.64 14.87 -17.01
C LEU A 50 -2.76 15.88 -17.76
N THR A 51 -2.17 15.42 -18.86
CA THR A 51 -1.49 16.25 -19.86
C THR A 51 -2.24 16.14 -21.19
N ALA A 52 -2.35 17.25 -21.92
CA ALA A 52 -2.96 17.27 -23.25
C ALA A 52 -2.10 18.04 -24.24
N ASP A 53 -1.90 17.47 -25.43
CA ASP A 53 -1.13 18.03 -26.53
C ASP A 53 -1.84 17.78 -27.88
N ASP A 54 -1.12 17.96 -29.00
CA ASP A 54 -1.64 17.69 -30.34
C ASP A 54 -1.79 16.20 -30.67
N ASN A 55 -1.23 15.30 -29.83
CA ASN A 55 -1.36 13.85 -29.94
C ASN A 55 -2.52 13.28 -29.10
N GLY A 56 -3.07 14.06 -28.18
CA GLY A 56 -4.26 13.69 -27.41
C GLY A 56 -4.14 14.00 -25.93
N ILE A 57 -4.69 13.10 -25.11
CA ILE A 57 -4.70 13.21 -23.65
C ILE A 57 -3.92 12.02 -23.08
N ASP A 58 -2.97 12.32 -22.20
CA ASP A 58 -2.25 11.35 -21.36
C ASP A 58 -2.59 11.58 -19.89
N ILE A 59 -2.71 10.50 -19.12
CA ILE A 59 -3.00 10.55 -17.68
C ILE A 59 -1.94 9.72 -16.95
N ALA A 60 -1.08 10.40 -16.22
CA ALA A 60 0.02 9.82 -15.47
C ALA A 60 -0.23 9.94 -13.96
N TYR A 61 -0.98 8.99 -13.40
CA TYR A 61 -1.11 8.87 -11.95
C TYR A 61 0.20 8.42 -11.30
N PRO A 62 0.40 8.70 -10.00
CA PRO A 62 1.58 8.22 -9.27
C PRO A 62 1.67 6.70 -9.25
N GLU A 63 2.89 6.20 -9.37
CA GLU A 63 3.20 4.79 -9.18
C GLU A 63 3.72 4.55 -7.75
N LEU A 64 3.42 3.37 -7.21
CA LEU A 64 3.94 2.94 -5.91
C LEU A 64 5.22 2.14 -6.11
N LEU A 65 6.33 2.67 -5.62
CA LEU A 65 7.62 1.97 -5.63
C LEU A 65 7.92 1.39 -4.25
N ALA A 66 8.20 0.09 -4.20
CA ALA A 66 8.57 -0.59 -2.97
C ALA A 66 9.82 0.04 -2.34
N LEU A 67 9.75 0.30 -1.04
CA LEU A 67 10.88 0.82 -0.27
C LEU A 67 11.88 -0.30 0.01
N THR A 68 13.16 -0.01 -0.21
CA THR A 68 14.25 -0.89 0.23
C THR A 68 14.45 -0.81 1.74
N GLU A 69 15.13 -1.79 2.33
CA GLU A 69 15.52 -1.73 3.76
C GLU A 69 16.34 -0.48 4.09
N GLU A 70 17.20 -0.02 3.18
CA GLU A 70 17.96 1.22 3.35
C GLU A 70 17.04 2.44 3.43
N GLN A 71 16.03 2.54 2.56
CA GLN A 71 15.07 3.64 2.56
C GLN A 71 14.14 3.57 3.79
N LEU A 72 13.81 2.37 4.25
CA LEU A 72 12.99 2.13 5.42
C LEU A 72 13.74 2.47 6.73
N GLY A 73 15.07 2.31 6.73
CA GLY A 73 15.95 2.78 7.78
C GLY A 73 15.61 2.20 9.16
N SER A 74 15.37 3.07 10.15
CA SER A 74 15.07 2.65 11.52
C SER A 74 13.71 1.96 11.67
N LEU A 75 12.86 1.96 10.64
CA LEU A 75 11.57 1.26 10.65
C LEU A 75 11.70 -0.24 10.33
N VAL A 76 12.81 -0.69 9.73
CA VAL A 76 13.06 -2.11 9.43
C VAL A 76 12.76 -3.03 10.63
N PRO A 77 13.37 -2.83 11.83
CA PRO A 77 13.11 -3.73 12.96
C PRO A 77 11.66 -3.68 13.46
N ILE A 78 10.94 -2.57 13.25
CA ILE A 78 9.52 -2.44 13.64
C ILE A 78 8.65 -3.25 12.69
N VAL A 79 8.90 -3.14 11.39
CA VAL A 79 8.20 -3.88 10.32
C VAL A 79 8.42 -5.39 10.47
N GLU A 80 9.65 -5.80 10.74
CA GLU A 80 9.99 -7.20 11.03
C GLU A 80 9.28 -7.69 12.28
N GLU A 81 9.27 -6.90 13.36
CA GLU A 81 8.64 -7.30 14.61
C GLU A 81 7.11 -7.40 14.50
N ILE A 82 6.46 -6.49 13.76
CA ILE A 82 5.02 -6.59 13.45
C ILE A 82 4.75 -7.89 12.70
N THR A 83 5.52 -8.15 11.64
CA THR A 83 5.37 -9.37 10.83
C THR A 83 5.58 -10.62 11.68
N ARG A 84 6.60 -10.62 12.56
CA ARG A 84 6.94 -11.73 13.45
C ARG A 84 5.86 -11.98 14.52
N GLN A 85 5.30 -10.94 15.12
CA GLN A 85 4.30 -11.08 16.18
C GLN A 85 2.91 -11.43 15.63
N THR A 86 2.57 -10.91 14.45
CA THR A 86 1.20 -11.00 13.92
C THR A 86 1.05 -12.01 12.79
N GLY A 87 2.15 -12.39 12.13
CA GLY A 87 2.11 -13.16 10.88
C GLY A 87 1.58 -12.36 9.68
N ILE A 88 1.30 -11.07 9.84
CA ILE A 88 0.74 -10.21 8.81
C ILE A 88 1.89 -9.58 8.02
N PRO A 89 1.97 -9.77 6.68
CA PRO A 89 2.98 -9.11 5.86
C PRO A 89 2.77 -7.60 5.87
N VAL A 90 3.89 -6.88 5.95
CA VAL A 90 3.93 -5.43 5.85
C VAL A 90 4.63 -5.05 4.54
N HIS A 91 3.93 -4.31 3.67
CA HIS A 91 4.48 -3.77 2.44
C HIS A 91 4.72 -2.28 2.61
N ALA A 92 5.94 -1.82 2.34
CA ALA A 92 6.29 -0.41 2.39
C ALA A 92 6.56 0.09 0.97
N ALA A 93 5.91 1.17 0.56
CA ALA A 93 6.13 1.77 -0.76
C ALA A 93 5.95 3.30 -0.69
N HIS A 94 6.62 4.01 -1.59
CA HIS A 94 6.47 5.45 -1.73
C HIS A 94 5.85 5.79 -3.09
N ALA A 95 5.05 6.86 -3.11
CA ALA A 95 4.43 7.35 -4.32
C ALA A 95 5.45 8.15 -5.13
N VAL A 96 5.57 7.86 -6.43
CA VAL A 96 6.41 8.60 -7.36
C VAL A 96 5.53 9.16 -8.46
N CYS A 97 5.68 10.46 -8.71
CA CYS A 97 5.02 11.11 -9.83
C CYS A 97 5.40 10.37 -11.12
N GLY A 98 4.40 9.90 -11.87
CA GLY A 98 4.60 9.53 -13.26
C GLY A 98 5.09 10.78 -14.00
N GLY A 99 6.34 10.78 -14.45
CA GLY A 99 6.82 11.87 -15.29
C GLY A 99 5.99 11.92 -16.57
N PRO A 100 5.72 13.11 -17.15
CA PRO A 100 5.10 13.16 -18.48
C PRO A 100 5.98 12.37 -19.44
N SER A 101 5.38 11.45 -20.21
CA SER A 101 6.08 10.82 -21.32
C SER A 101 6.62 11.93 -22.20
N GLN A 102 7.95 12.07 -22.30
CA GLN A 102 8.54 13.04 -23.22
C GLN A 102 8.20 12.58 -24.64
N GLY A 103 7.20 13.24 -25.25
CA GLY A 103 6.90 13.16 -26.67
C GLY A 103 7.98 13.79 -27.53
#